data_AF-A0AAV0Z3G3-F1
#
_entry.id   AF-A0AAV0Z3G3-F1
#
_cell.length_a   1.000
_cell.length_b   1.000
_cell.length_c   1.000
_cell.angle_alpha   90.00
_cell.angle_beta   90.00
_cell.angle_gamma   90.00
#
_symmetry.space_group_name_H-M   'P 1'
#
loop_
_entity.id
_entity.type
_entity.pdbx_description
1 polymer ?
#
loop_
_entity_poly.entity_id
_entity_poly.type
_entity_poly.pdbx_seq_one_letter_code
_entity_poly.pdbx_strand_id
1 'polypeptide(L)'
;MEPPAGPPAAAPGEIPPADPPAAAPGETLSKNAQKREAKNKLREEALKKKEEEKARKALENLSVKENKVAAADDEDMDPTQYLENRLKYLATEKADGRNPYPHKFSVTMSIEQYIKEYEGLSDGQHLEDVSVSLAGRIMLKRASGAKLVFYDLHGGGFKVQVMADARYPFLFSSNLLHM
;
A
#
# COMPACT_ATOMS: atom_id res chain seq x y z
N MET A 1 10.57 68.15 66.13
CA MET A 1 9.63 69.28 66.32
C MET A 1 8.81 69.38 65.05
N GLU A 2 7.71 68.64 64.99
CA GLU A 2 6.67 68.75 63.96
C GLU A 2 5.37 68.25 64.62
N PRO A 3 4.31 69.08 64.69
CA PRO A 3 2.95 68.62 64.96
C PRO A 3 2.14 68.44 63.64
N PRO A 4 1.11 67.58 63.63
CA PRO A 4 0.45 67.12 62.40
C PRO A 4 -1.00 67.65 62.24
N ALA A 5 -1.59 67.44 61.06
CA ALA A 5 -3.04 67.26 60.81
C ALA A 5 -3.26 66.88 59.33
N GLY A 6 -4.28 66.11 58.92
CA GLY A 6 -5.40 65.51 59.64
C GLY A 6 -6.14 64.47 58.76
N PRO A 7 -7.15 63.74 59.27
CA PRO A 7 -7.32 62.32 58.89
C PRO A 7 -8.76 62.02 58.33
N PRO A 8 -9.43 60.85 58.49
CA PRO A 8 -10.12 60.20 57.35
C PRO A 8 -11.62 59.87 57.57
N ALA A 9 -12.30 59.36 56.53
CA ALA A 9 -13.58 58.61 56.59
C ALA A 9 -13.88 58.00 55.21
N ALA A 10 -14.68 56.95 54.98
CA ALA A 10 -15.19 55.77 55.71
C ALA A 10 -16.27 55.15 54.77
N ALA A 11 -16.33 53.82 54.63
CA ALA A 11 -17.45 53.08 53.97
C ALA A 11 -18.38 52.47 55.06
N PRO A 12 -19.63 51.98 54.79
CA PRO A 12 -20.02 50.92 53.82
C PRO A 12 -21.28 51.30 52.98
N GLY A 13 -22.16 50.45 52.38
CA GLY A 13 -22.33 48.98 52.35
C GLY A 13 -23.60 48.50 51.59
N GLU A 14 -23.97 47.22 51.81
CA GLU A 14 -25.26 46.52 51.52
C GLU A 14 -25.71 46.13 50.08
N ILE A 15 -26.41 44.98 49.99
CA ILE A 15 -26.84 44.16 48.81
C ILE A 15 -27.99 43.20 49.27
N PRO A 16 -28.76 42.39 48.47
CA PRO A 16 -29.37 42.49 47.11
C PRO A 16 -30.93 42.60 47.19
N PRO A 17 -31.83 41.63 46.82
CA PRO A 17 -32.13 40.96 45.52
C PRO A 17 -33.60 41.03 45.01
N ALA A 18 -33.84 40.86 43.70
CA ALA A 18 -35.04 40.19 43.11
C ALA A 18 -34.92 39.98 41.57
N ASP A 19 -35.35 38.82 41.05
CA ASP A 19 -35.45 38.43 39.62
C ASP A 19 -36.91 38.62 39.07
N PRO A 20 -37.29 38.09 37.87
CA PRO A 20 -37.07 38.58 36.49
C PRO A 20 -38.45 38.87 35.78
N PRO A 21 -38.59 39.13 34.44
CA PRO A 21 -38.56 38.07 33.40
C PRO A 21 -38.29 38.51 31.91
N ALA A 22 -38.44 37.53 31.00
CA ALA A 22 -38.92 37.62 29.61
C ALA A 22 -37.93 37.84 28.43
N ALA A 23 -37.95 36.84 27.55
CA ALA A 23 -37.15 36.65 26.34
C ALA A 23 -37.50 37.53 25.14
N ALA A 24 -36.53 37.67 24.22
CA ALA A 24 -36.78 37.99 22.81
C ALA A 24 -35.77 37.21 21.91
N PRO A 25 -36.24 36.44 20.90
CA PRO A 25 -35.35 35.73 19.97
C PRO A 25 -35.27 36.42 18.60
N GLY A 26 -34.11 36.28 17.94
CA GLY A 26 -34.04 36.39 16.48
C GLY A 26 -33.01 37.36 15.92
N GLU A 27 -31.80 36.86 15.62
CA GLU A 27 -30.89 37.51 14.67
C GLU A 27 -30.67 36.58 13.46
N THR A 28 -31.21 36.96 12.30
CA THR A 28 -31.23 36.10 11.12
C THR A 28 -29.92 36.22 10.33
N LEU A 29 -29.05 35.22 10.46
CA LEU A 29 -27.85 35.08 9.62
C LEU A 29 -28.22 35.10 8.13
N SER A 30 -27.68 36.08 7.39
CA SER A 30 -28.00 36.29 5.98
C SER A 30 -27.56 35.10 5.11
N LYS A 31 -28.44 34.65 4.20
CA LYS A 31 -28.26 33.50 3.30
C LYS A 31 -26.96 33.54 2.45
N ASN A 32 -26.35 34.72 2.30
CA ASN A 32 -25.08 34.91 1.60
C ASN A 32 -23.84 34.53 2.44
N ALA A 33 -23.90 34.57 3.77
CA ALA A 33 -22.79 34.16 4.64
C ALA A 33 -22.58 32.63 4.60
N GLN A 34 -23.66 31.88 4.83
CA GLN A 34 -23.69 30.41 4.76
C GLN A 34 -23.17 29.87 3.41
N LYS A 35 -23.49 30.55 2.29
CA LYS A 35 -23.00 30.21 0.95
C LYS A 35 -21.49 30.44 0.77
N ARG A 36 -20.89 31.39 1.48
CA ARG A 36 -19.43 31.64 1.46
C ARG A 36 -18.68 30.58 2.26
N GLU A 37 -19.19 30.22 3.43
CA GLU A 37 -18.61 29.16 4.28
C GLU A 37 -18.67 27.79 3.61
N ALA A 38 -19.82 27.40 3.04
CA ALA A 38 -19.96 26.16 2.29
C ALA A 38 -18.99 26.07 1.10
N LYS A 39 -18.78 27.19 0.38
CA LYS A 39 -17.80 27.28 -0.71
C LYS A 39 -16.35 27.19 -0.22
N ASN A 40 -16.05 27.63 1.00
CA ASN A 40 -14.71 27.53 1.56
C ASN A 40 -14.41 26.10 2.04
N LYS A 41 -15.33 25.46 2.76
CA LYS A 41 -15.22 24.05 3.18
C LYS A 41 -15.03 23.11 1.97
N LEU A 42 -15.82 23.29 0.91
CA LEU A 42 -15.68 22.52 -0.33
C LEU A 42 -14.30 22.70 -1.00
N ARG A 43 -13.69 23.89 -0.88
CA ARG A 43 -12.33 24.15 -1.39
C ARG A 43 -11.26 23.49 -0.53
N GLU A 44 -11.39 23.55 0.79
CA GLU A 44 -10.46 22.92 1.73
C GLU A 44 -10.49 21.39 1.61
N GLU A 45 -11.68 20.78 1.49
CA GLU A 45 -11.83 19.35 1.22
C GLU A 45 -11.25 18.94 -0.15
N ALA A 46 -11.44 19.78 -1.18
CA ALA A 46 -10.87 19.54 -2.51
C ALA A 46 -9.34 19.71 -2.54
N LEU A 47 -8.76 20.53 -1.66
CA LEU A 47 -7.31 20.65 -1.49
C LEU A 47 -6.76 19.43 -0.74
N LYS A 48 -7.37 19.04 0.39
CA LYS A 48 -6.97 17.83 1.14
C LYS A 48 -7.02 16.56 0.29
N LYS A 49 -8.11 16.33 -0.44
CA LYS A 49 -8.21 15.17 -1.36
C LYS A 49 -7.13 15.20 -2.45
N LYS A 50 -6.78 16.37 -2.99
CA LYS A 50 -5.68 16.52 -3.97
C LYS A 50 -4.30 16.31 -3.34
N GLU A 51 -4.12 16.63 -2.06
CA GLU A 51 -2.87 16.41 -1.33
C GLU A 51 -2.71 14.93 -0.96
N GLU A 52 -3.75 14.29 -0.44
CA GLU A 52 -3.82 12.84 -0.21
C GLU A 52 -3.61 12.03 -1.49
N GLU A 53 -4.25 12.42 -2.61
CA GLU A 53 -4.06 11.77 -3.90
C GLU A 53 -2.63 11.94 -4.43
N LYS A 54 -2.02 13.11 -4.24
CA LYS A 54 -0.60 13.35 -4.58
C LYS A 54 0.34 12.55 -3.68
N ALA A 55 0.09 12.50 -2.37
CA ALA A 55 0.89 11.71 -1.43
C ALA A 55 0.80 10.21 -1.75
N ARG A 56 -0.39 9.70 -2.05
CA ARG A 56 -0.61 8.31 -2.48
C ARG A 56 0.10 7.99 -3.80
N LYS A 57 0.00 8.88 -4.80
CA LYS A 57 0.75 8.76 -6.07
C LYS A 57 2.26 8.89 -5.91
N ALA A 58 2.73 9.67 -4.94
CA ALA A 58 4.15 9.77 -4.60
C ALA A 58 4.66 8.47 -3.95
N LEU A 59 3.90 7.88 -3.01
CA LEU A 59 4.21 6.57 -2.43
C LEU A 59 4.22 5.46 -3.50
N GLU A 60 3.23 5.44 -4.39
CA GLU A 60 3.14 4.48 -5.50
C GLU A 60 4.34 4.61 -6.46
N ASN A 61 4.72 5.84 -6.81
CA ASN A 61 5.91 6.10 -7.64
C ASN A 61 7.23 5.73 -6.94
N LEU A 62 7.34 5.90 -5.62
CA LEU A 62 8.51 5.47 -4.85
C LEU A 62 8.62 3.94 -4.82
N SER A 63 7.53 3.24 -4.48
CA SER A 63 7.49 1.78 -4.47
C SER A 63 7.78 1.17 -5.85
N VAL A 64 7.24 1.76 -6.93
CA VAL A 64 7.56 1.33 -8.31
C VAL A 64 9.03 1.60 -8.67
N LYS A 65 9.63 2.70 -8.16
CA LYS A 65 11.05 3.00 -8.38
C LYS A 65 11.96 2.02 -7.63
N GLU A 66 11.63 1.70 -6.37
CA GLU A 66 12.37 0.73 -5.56
C GLU A 66 12.32 -0.67 -6.19
N ASN A 67 11.13 -1.14 -6.60
CA ASN A 67 10.99 -2.42 -7.31
C ASN A 67 11.75 -2.44 -8.65
N LYS A 68 11.78 -1.31 -9.37
CA LYS A 68 12.53 -1.22 -10.64
C LYS A 68 14.04 -1.21 -10.43
N VAL A 69 14.53 -0.60 -9.35
CA VAL A 69 15.96 -0.65 -8.98
C VAL A 69 16.32 -2.07 -8.55
N ALA A 70 15.63 -2.66 -7.58
CA ALA A 70 15.92 -4.02 -7.09
C ALA A 70 15.84 -5.10 -8.19
N ALA A 71 15.02 -4.91 -9.24
CA ALA A 71 14.94 -5.84 -10.36
C ALA A 71 15.98 -5.63 -11.46
N ALA A 72 16.69 -4.50 -11.48
CA ALA A 72 17.74 -4.18 -12.44
C ALA A 72 19.16 -4.28 -11.85
N ASP A 73 19.30 -4.06 -10.54
CA ASP A 73 20.59 -4.07 -9.82
C ASP A 73 21.22 -5.48 -9.80
N ASP A 74 20.41 -6.53 -9.70
CA ASP A 74 20.86 -7.93 -9.59
C ASP A 74 21.55 -8.49 -10.86
N GLU A 75 21.35 -7.92 -12.06
CA GLU A 75 21.90 -8.48 -13.32
C GLU A 75 23.27 -7.90 -13.71
N ASP A 76 23.64 -6.71 -13.23
CA ASP A 76 24.93 -6.04 -13.49
C ASP A 76 25.90 -6.07 -12.29
N MET A 77 25.55 -6.77 -11.20
CA MET A 77 26.35 -6.91 -9.97
C MET A 77 27.58 -7.83 -10.11
N ASP A 78 28.62 -7.56 -9.32
CA ASP A 78 29.71 -8.52 -9.12
C ASP A 78 29.19 -9.82 -8.46
N PRO A 79 29.65 -11.02 -8.88
CA PRO A 79 29.16 -12.30 -8.34
C PRO A 79 29.24 -12.42 -6.81
N THR A 80 30.21 -11.76 -6.17
CA THR A 80 30.37 -11.73 -4.71
C THR A 80 29.25 -10.92 -4.06
N GLN A 81 28.97 -9.74 -4.60
CA GLN A 81 27.92 -8.84 -4.11
C GLN A 81 26.53 -9.47 -4.30
N TYR A 82 26.30 -10.11 -5.45
CA TYR A 82 25.08 -10.87 -5.72
C TYR A 82 24.85 -11.98 -4.67
N LEU A 83 25.89 -12.77 -4.36
CA LEU A 83 25.80 -13.83 -3.35
C LEU A 83 25.47 -13.26 -1.97
N GLU A 84 26.15 -12.19 -1.54
CA GLU A 84 25.86 -11.53 -0.27
C GLU A 84 24.42 -11.00 -0.19
N ASN A 85 23.95 -10.32 -1.24
CA ASN A 85 22.59 -9.77 -1.31
C ASN A 85 21.55 -10.89 -1.27
N ARG A 86 21.81 -12.01 -1.97
CA ARG A 86 20.94 -13.18 -1.94
C ARG A 86 20.88 -13.85 -0.56
N LEU A 87 22.00 -13.91 0.15
CA LEU A 87 22.05 -14.44 1.52
C LEU A 87 21.33 -13.52 2.52
N LYS A 88 21.50 -12.19 2.40
CA LYS A 88 20.77 -11.18 3.19
C LYS A 88 19.26 -11.33 2.97
N TYR A 89 18.81 -11.42 1.73
CA TYR A 89 17.40 -11.65 1.38
C TYR A 89 16.84 -12.94 2.02
N LEU A 90 17.56 -14.06 1.89
CA LEU A 90 17.15 -15.34 2.49
C LEU A 90 17.12 -15.32 4.02
N ALA A 91 17.92 -14.47 4.67
CA ALA A 91 17.88 -14.27 6.12
C ALA A 91 16.65 -13.45 6.54
N THR A 92 16.32 -12.39 5.81
CA THR A 92 15.09 -11.59 6.02
C THR A 92 13.83 -12.45 5.84
N GLU A 93 13.74 -13.23 4.77
CA GLU A 93 12.60 -14.14 4.52
C GLU A 93 12.36 -15.10 5.70
N LYS A 94 13.45 -15.67 6.26
CA LYS A 94 13.37 -16.55 7.43
C LYS A 94 12.98 -15.80 8.71
N ALA A 95 13.42 -14.55 8.88
CA ALA A 95 13.05 -13.71 10.01
C ALA A 95 11.56 -13.28 9.94
N ASP A 96 11.04 -13.06 8.74
CA ASP A 96 9.61 -12.85 8.43
C ASP A 96 8.75 -14.12 8.62
N GLY A 97 9.34 -15.25 9.04
CA GLY A 97 8.65 -16.53 9.22
C GLY A 97 8.35 -17.28 7.92
N ARG A 98 8.77 -16.78 6.75
CA ARG A 98 8.63 -17.49 5.47
C ARG A 98 9.72 -18.55 5.35
N ASN A 99 9.36 -19.76 4.94
CA ASN A 99 10.34 -20.82 4.70
C ASN A 99 10.76 -20.86 3.22
N PRO A 100 11.98 -20.38 2.84
CA PRO A 100 12.45 -20.43 1.46
C PRO A 100 12.79 -21.85 0.96
N TYR A 101 12.80 -22.86 1.84
CA TYR A 101 13.09 -24.25 1.52
C TYR A 101 11.93 -25.18 1.98
N PRO A 102 10.78 -25.17 1.27
CA PRO A 102 9.63 -26.01 1.62
C PRO A 102 9.97 -27.50 1.49
N HIS A 103 9.56 -28.30 2.47
CA HIS A 103 9.80 -29.75 2.49
C HIS A 103 9.07 -30.52 1.39
N LYS A 104 7.95 -29.99 0.89
CA LYS A 104 7.13 -30.64 -0.14
C LYS A 104 6.43 -29.58 -0.98
N PHE A 105 6.42 -29.78 -2.29
CA PHE A 105 5.60 -29.07 -3.25
C PHE A 105 4.83 -30.12 -4.07
N SER A 106 3.52 -29.95 -4.20
CA SER A 106 2.64 -30.92 -4.86
C SER A 106 2.57 -30.65 -6.36
N VAL A 107 3.49 -31.24 -7.12
CA VAL A 107 3.48 -31.22 -8.60
C VAL A 107 2.34 -32.12 -9.11
N THR A 108 1.52 -31.63 -10.02
CA THR A 108 0.42 -32.42 -10.63
C THR A 108 0.85 -33.15 -11.90
N MET A 109 1.78 -32.58 -12.67
CA MET A 109 2.36 -33.20 -13.88
C MET A 109 3.76 -32.66 -14.19
N SER A 110 4.52 -33.38 -14.99
CA SER A 110 5.82 -32.91 -15.51
C SER A 110 5.65 -31.87 -16.63
N ILE A 111 6.72 -31.10 -16.91
CA ILE A 111 6.73 -30.14 -18.03
C ILE A 111 6.54 -30.85 -19.37
N GLU A 112 7.07 -32.07 -19.54
CA GLU A 112 6.86 -32.88 -20.75
C GLU A 112 5.38 -33.26 -20.94
N GLN A 113 4.70 -33.68 -19.86
CA GLN A 113 3.28 -34.00 -19.89
C GLN A 113 2.44 -32.76 -20.18
N TYR A 114 2.77 -31.63 -19.54
CA TYR A 114 2.10 -30.36 -19.79
C TYR A 114 2.18 -29.94 -21.25
N ILE A 115 3.36 -30.03 -21.87
CA ILE A 115 3.51 -29.71 -23.30
C ILE A 115 2.60 -30.64 -24.14
N LYS A 116 2.67 -31.96 -23.94
CA LYS A 116 1.87 -32.92 -24.74
C LYS A 116 0.36 -32.75 -24.58
N GLU A 117 -0.12 -32.39 -23.38
CA GLU A 117 -1.54 -32.18 -23.11
C GLU A 117 -2.08 -30.89 -23.76
N TYR A 118 -1.26 -29.83 -23.79
CA TYR A 118 -1.69 -28.48 -24.18
C TYR A 118 -1.10 -27.96 -25.51
N GLU A 119 -0.29 -28.76 -26.23
CA GLU A 119 0.27 -28.42 -27.56
C GLU A 119 -0.80 -28.08 -28.61
N GLY A 120 -2.02 -28.60 -28.44
CA GLY A 120 -3.16 -28.34 -29.34
C GLY A 120 -3.97 -27.06 -29.06
N LEU A 121 -3.58 -26.22 -28.09
CA LEU A 121 -4.27 -24.95 -27.82
C LEU A 121 -4.08 -23.94 -28.96
N SER A 122 -5.09 -23.11 -29.22
CA SER A 122 -5.01 -22.05 -30.22
C SER A 122 -4.37 -20.76 -29.66
N ASP A 123 -3.80 -19.94 -30.54
CA ASP A 123 -3.11 -18.70 -30.18
C ASP A 123 -4.01 -17.78 -29.32
N GLY A 124 -3.54 -17.45 -28.11
CA GLY A 124 -4.27 -16.60 -27.16
C GLY A 124 -5.39 -17.31 -26.38
N GLN A 125 -5.59 -18.62 -26.56
CA GLN A 125 -6.51 -19.41 -25.75
C GLN A 125 -5.99 -19.55 -24.32
N HIS A 126 -6.88 -19.36 -23.33
CA HIS A 126 -6.61 -19.55 -21.92
C HIS A 126 -7.69 -20.47 -21.32
N LEU A 127 -7.29 -21.43 -20.50
CA LEU A 127 -8.22 -22.35 -19.80
C LEU A 127 -8.33 -21.91 -18.34
N GLU A 128 -9.32 -21.06 -18.02
CA GLU A 128 -9.47 -20.50 -16.67
C GLU A 128 -9.95 -21.54 -15.63
N ASP A 129 -10.69 -22.56 -16.07
CA ASP A 129 -11.20 -23.65 -15.22
C ASP A 129 -10.15 -24.70 -14.84
N VAL A 130 -8.95 -24.66 -15.44
CA VAL A 130 -7.91 -25.69 -15.31
C VAL A 130 -6.72 -25.15 -14.52
N SER A 131 -6.39 -25.81 -13.40
CA SER A 131 -5.21 -25.48 -12.59
C SER A 131 -4.19 -26.61 -12.61
N VAL A 132 -2.91 -26.27 -12.80
CA VAL A 132 -1.80 -27.22 -12.90
C VAL A 132 -0.63 -26.72 -12.05
N SER A 133 -0.02 -27.60 -11.27
CA SER A 133 1.18 -27.31 -10.48
C SER A 133 2.40 -27.94 -11.15
N LEU A 134 3.28 -27.11 -11.69
CA LEU A 134 4.55 -27.52 -12.32
C LEU A 134 5.74 -27.16 -11.43
N ALA A 135 6.86 -27.87 -11.60
CA ALA A 135 8.14 -27.53 -10.98
C ALA A 135 9.29 -27.61 -11.99
N GLY A 136 10.31 -26.79 -11.78
CA GLY A 136 11.48 -26.71 -12.65
C GLY A 136 12.46 -25.63 -12.17
N ARG A 137 13.52 -25.41 -12.95
CA ARG A 137 14.49 -24.34 -12.72
C ARG A 137 14.17 -23.14 -13.61
N ILE A 138 14.09 -21.94 -13.03
CA ILE A 138 14.03 -20.69 -13.79
C ILE A 138 15.40 -20.47 -14.44
N MET A 139 15.43 -20.36 -15.76
CA MET A 139 16.65 -20.11 -16.55
C MET A 139 16.74 -18.68 -17.08
N LEU A 140 15.58 -18.04 -17.33
CA LEU A 140 15.47 -16.65 -17.76
C LEU A 140 14.29 -15.99 -17.05
N LYS A 141 14.43 -14.71 -16.74
CA LYS A 141 13.38 -13.80 -16.27
C LYS A 141 13.37 -12.60 -17.22
N ARG A 142 12.20 -12.10 -17.59
CA ARG A 142 12.06 -10.88 -18.41
C ARG A 142 10.82 -10.10 -18.00
N ALA A 143 10.99 -8.85 -17.59
CA ALA A 143 9.86 -7.96 -17.33
C ALA A 143 9.37 -7.30 -18.63
N SER A 144 8.05 -7.22 -18.82
CA SER A 144 7.38 -6.50 -19.90
C SER A 144 6.48 -5.41 -19.30
N GLY A 145 7.11 -4.43 -18.66
CA GLY A 145 6.45 -3.44 -17.83
C GLY A 145 6.22 -3.91 -16.38
N ALA A 146 5.51 -3.10 -15.59
CA ALA A 146 5.40 -3.29 -14.14
C ALA A 146 4.39 -4.37 -13.69
N LYS A 147 3.57 -4.88 -14.62
CA LYS A 147 2.45 -5.81 -14.32
C LYS A 147 2.54 -7.15 -15.03
N LEU A 148 3.58 -7.36 -15.85
CA LEU A 148 3.73 -8.55 -16.68
C LEU A 148 5.19 -9.00 -16.67
N VAL A 149 5.45 -10.22 -16.20
CA VAL A 149 6.79 -10.81 -16.13
C VAL A 149 6.74 -12.19 -16.77
N PHE A 150 7.72 -12.51 -17.60
CA PHE A 150 7.89 -13.81 -18.22
C PHE A 150 9.04 -14.56 -17.56
N TYR A 151 8.87 -15.86 -17.35
CA TYR A 151 9.94 -16.75 -16.89
C TYR A 151 10.05 -17.96 -17.81
N ASP A 152 11.27 -18.37 -18.14
CA ASP A 152 11.51 -19.66 -18.81
C ASP A 152 11.79 -20.72 -17.74
N LEU A 153 10.84 -21.65 -17.57
CA LEU A 153 10.92 -22.76 -16.61
C LEU A 153 11.40 -24.03 -17.33
N HIS A 154 12.54 -24.56 -16.89
CA HIS A 154 13.16 -25.75 -17.48
C HIS A 154 13.07 -26.97 -16.55
N GLY A 155 12.86 -28.15 -17.12
CA GLY A 155 12.86 -29.43 -16.40
C GLY A 155 12.79 -30.63 -17.35
N GLY A 156 13.55 -31.69 -17.04
CA GLY A 156 13.57 -32.91 -17.86
C GLY A 156 14.09 -32.73 -19.31
N GLY A 157 14.81 -31.65 -19.60
CA GLY A 157 15.23 -31.29 -20.97
C GLY A 157 14.21 -30.43 -21.72
N PHE A 158 12.99 -30.29 -21.20
CA PHE A 158 11.94 -29.45 -21.77
C PHE A 158 11.94 -28.05 -21.14
N LYS A 159 11.28 -27.09 -21.80
CA LYS A 159 11.05 -25.74 -21.31
C LYS A 159 9.60 -25.32 -21.54
N VAL A 160 9.05 -24.53 -20.63
CA VAL A 160 7.76 -23.86 -20.76
C VAL A 160 7.91 -22.40 -20.35
N GLN A 161 7.23 -21.49 -21.05
CA GLN A 161 7.17 -20.08 -20.68
C GLN A 161 6.03 -19.86 -19.68
N VAL A 162 6.34 -19.24 -18.55
CA VAL A 162 5.37 -18.81 -17.54
C VAL A 162 5.08 -17.33 -17.74
N MET A 163 3.84 -16.99 -18.05
CA MET A 163 3.36 -15.61 -18.13
C MET A 163 2.74 -15.19 -16.81
N ALA A 164 3.43 -14.34 -16.05
CA ALA A 164 2.97 -13.81 -14.77
C ALA A 164 2.36 -12.41 -14.95
N ASP A 165 1.03 -12.34 -15.02
CA ASP A 165 0.26 -11.09 -15.13
C ASP A 165 -0.42 -10.74 -13.79
N ALA A 166 -0.19 -9.52 -13.30
CA ALA A 166 -0.76 -9.02 -12.05
C ALA A 166 -2.30 -8.92 -12.04
N ARG A 167 -2.96 -9.03 -13.21
CA ARG A 167 -4.42 -9.12 -13.32
C ARG A 167 -4.98 -10.48 -12.88
N TYR A 168 -4.17 -11.52 -12.90
CA TYR A 168 -4.56 -12.90 -12.56
C TYR A 168 -3.77 -13.43 -11.35
N PRO A 169 -3.87 -12.79 -10.15
CA PRO A 169 -3.05 -13.12 -8.98
C PRO A 169 -3.27 -14.55 -8.46
N PHE A 170 -4.43 -15.16 -8.75
CA PHE A 170 -4.77 -16.52 -8.32
C PHE A 170 -3.86 -17.61 -8.93
N LEU A 171 -3.12 -17.32 -10.00
CA LEU A 171 -2.16 -18.25 -10.61
C LEU A 171 -0.85 -18.38 -9.79
N PHE A 172 -0.65 -17.55 -8.76
CA PHE A 172 0.50 -17.62 -7.84
C PHE A 172 0.05 -17.77 -6.39
N SER A 173 -0.80 -18.77 -6.11
CA SER A 173 -1.22 -19.09 -4.74
C SER A 173 -0.06 -19.69 -3.93
N SER A 174 0.76 -18.82 -3.32
CA SER A 174 1.48 -19.18 -2.10
C SER A 174 0.44 -19.33 -0.99
N ASN A 175 0.16 -20.58 -0.61
CA ASN A 175 -0.69 -20.89 0.54
C ASN A 175 -0.09 -20.33 1.83
N LEU A 176 -0.47 -19.10 2.18
CA LEU A 176 -0.20 -18.47 3.46
C LEU A 176 -1.14 -19.06 4.52
N LEU A 177 -0.89 -20.33 4.88
CA LEU A 177 -1.57 -20.97 5.99
C LEU A 177 -0.98 -20.40 7.29
N HIS A 178 -1.77 -19.55 7.96
CA HIS A 178 -1.45 -19.09 9.31
C HIS A 178 -1.69 -20.23 10.31
N MET A 179 -0.71 -20.46 11.19
CA MET A 179 -0.88 -21.01 12.54
C MET A 179 0.12 -20.34 13.47
#